data_AF-I2K499-F1
#
_entry.id   AF-I2K499-F1
#
_cell.length_a   1.000
_cell.length_b   1.000
_cell.length_c   1.000
_cell.angle_alpha   90.00
_cell.angle_beta   90.00
_cell.angle_gamma   90.00
#
_symmetry.space_group_name_H-M   'P 1'
#
loop_
_entity.id
_entity.type
_entity.pdbx_description
1 polymer ?
#
loop_
_entity_poly.entity_id
_entity_poly.type
_entity_poly.pdbx_seq_one_letter_code
_entity_poly.pdbx_strand_id
1 'polypeptide(L)'
;MHFFARVFLPFLLFVYIGIETYLRLQHTSLCGEVGCALAGELLRFDHMYLNYFGLAGVLSLIITGYRSLKSSFFEALFFVLLYSSIAFETTIISYQFIANPEPCLFCLSVFSSLLVIALFSHMKQFAVVLATVLFIFIGLNILTIPQNRSFVTAPDLYLIQSETCSHCKKVKTYFSEHHIAYTPISAKEINARGFLKFVDISTIPVLIIKESSKMTILKGDQKIIAHFDAKNKEEVSPMPVQNSTLGLSSDFLAAGGEAGCALTITETPSCADDNATPILQH
;
A
#
# COMPACT_ATOMS: atom_id res chain seq x y z
N MET A 1 -40.33 -2.77 17.88
CA MET A 1 -38.96 -2.35 17.48
C MET A 1 -38.48 -2.96 16.16
N HIS A 2 -39.06 -4.07 15.67
CA HIS A 2 -38.60 -4.72 14.44
C HIS A 2 -38.63 -3.84 13.18
N PHE A 3 -39.67 -3.01 12.98
CA PHE A 3 -39.71 -2.06 11.85
C PHE A 3 -38.53 -1.07 11.89
N PHE A 4 -38.27 -0.50 13.07
CA PHE A 4 -37.17 0.43 13.28
C PHE A 4 -35.81 -0.25 13.01
N ALA A 5 -35.59 -1.43 13.57
CA ALA A 5 -34.32 -2.13 13.41
C ALA A 5 -34.08 -2.68 12.00
N ARG A 6 -35.11 -3.20 11.32
CA ARG A 6 -34.98 -3.92 10.04
C ARG A 6 -35.15 -3.04 8.81
N VAL A 7 -35.70 -1.83 8.96
CA VAL A 7 -35.96 -0.93 7.82
C VAL A 7 -35.31 0.44 8.04
N PHE A 8 -35.58 1.08 9.18
CA PHE A 8 -35.09 2.44 9.42
C PHE A 8 -33.57 2.51 9.60
N LEU A 9 -32.97 1.61 10.40
CA LEU A 9 -31.52 1.59 10.58
C LEU A 9 -30.74 1.24 9.30
N PRO A 10 -31.11 0.20 8.51
CA PRO A 10 -30.49 -0.04 7.21
C PRO A 10 -30.65 1.12 6.23
N PHE A 11 -31.78 1.83 6.27
CA PHE A 11 -31.98 3.04 5.45
C PHE A 11 -31.00 4.16 5.82
N LEU A 12 -30.77 4.41 7.12
CA LEU A 12 -29.76 5.38 7.54
C LEU A 12 -28.35 4.97 7.08
N LEU A 13 -28.02 3.69 7.19
CA LEU A 13 -26.74 3.17 6.70
C LEU A 13 -26.60 3.35 5.18
N PHE A 14 -27.68 3.14 4.42
CA PHE A 14 -27.68 3.35 2.97
C PHE A 14 -27.41 4.82 2.61
N VAL A 15 -28.07 5.76 3.29
CA VAL A 15 -27.82 7.19 3.10
C VAL A 15 -26.38 7.54 3.46
N TYR A 16 -25.86 7.02 4.56
CA TYR A 16 -24.49 7.25 4.99
C TYR A 16 -23.45 6.79 3.95
N ILE A 17 -23.56 5.56 3.46
CA ILE A 17 -22.68 5.03 2.40
C ILE A 17 -22.88 5.81 1.09
N GLY A 18 -24.12 6.21 0.78
CA GLY A 18 -24.43 7.01 -0.39
C GLY A 18 -23.78 8.39 -0.38
N ILE A 19 -23.79 9.07 0.78
CA ILE A 19 -23.10 10.37 0.96
C ILE A 19 -21.59 10.20 0.76
N GLU A 20 -20.97 9.20 1.39
CA GLU A 20 -19.53 8.94 1.20
C GLU A 20 -19.20 8.63 -0.26
N THR A 21 -20.03 7.83 -0.93
CA THR A 21 -19.86 7.51 -2.35
C THR A 21 -19.96 8.75 -3.23
N TYR A 22 -20.92 9.63 -2.94
CA TYR A 22 -21.08 10.90 -3.65
C TYR A 22 -19.89 11.85 -3.42
N LEU A 23 -19.42 11.98 -2.18
CA LEU A 23 -18.27 12.82 -1.87
C LEU A 23 -17.01 12.32 -2.60
N ARG A 24 -16.82 11.00 -2.68
CA ARG A 24 -15.70 10.38 -3.42
C ARG A 24 -15.72 10.66 -4.91
N LEU A 25 -16.91 10.72 -5.53
CA LEU A 25 -17.04 11.15 -6.93
C LEU A 25 -16.58 12.59 -7.16
N GLN A 26 -16.66 13.43 -6.12
CA GLN A 26 -16.20 14.83 -6.14
C GLN A 26 -14.72 14.96 -5.70
N HIS A 27 -13.96 13.86 -5.64
CA HIS A 27 -12.58 13.80 -5.14
C HIS A 27 -12.41 14.26 -3.68
N THR A 28 -13.49 14.23 -2.90
CA THR A 28 -13.49 14.50 -1.45
C THR A 28 -13.89 13.23 -0.70
N SER A 29 -13.64 13.14 0.60
CA SER A 29 -14.16 12.00 1.39
C SER A 29 -14.38 12.43 2.84
N LEU A 30 -15.32 11.78 3.52
CA LEU A 30 -15.46 11.92 4.98
C LEU A 30 -14.27 11.31 5.72
N CYS A 31 -13.50 10.47 5.03
CA CYS A 31 -12.36 9.74 5.54
C CYS A 31 -11.11 10.07 4.72
N GLY A 32 -10.59 11.30 4.90
CA GLY A 32 -9.37 11.79 4.26
C GLY A 32 -8.07 11.26 4.89
N GLU A 33 -8.13 10.26 5.78
CA GLU A 33 -6.96 9.70 6.46
C GLU A 33 -6.28 8.59 5.65
N VAL A 34 -4.98 8.42 5.90
CA VAL A 34 -4.09 7.45 5.24
C VAL A 34 -4.64 6.03 5.36
N GLY A 35 -5.32 5.70 6.47
CA GLY A 35 -5.99 4.41 6.67
C GLY A 35 -7.06 4.06 5.61
N CYS A 36 -7.78 5.06 5.08
CA CYS A 36 -8.80 4.86 4.04
C CYS A 36 -8.19 4.62 2.65
N ALA A 37 -7.06 5.27 2.34
CA ALA A 37 -6.30 5.04 1.11
C ALA A 37 -5.58 3.68 1.14
N LEU A 38 -4.96 3.36 2.28
CA LEU A 38 -4.25 2.11 2.50
C LEU A 38 -5.21 0.91 2.43
N ALA A 39 -6.40 0.98 3.05
CA ALA A 39 -7.42 -0.06 2.94
C ALA A 39 -7.83 -0.36 1.48
N GLY A 40 -7.79 0.63 0.59
CA GLY A 40 -8.04 0.48 -0.84
C GLY A 40 -6.92 -0.26 -1.58
N GLU A 41 -5.66 -0.08 -1.20
CA GLU A 41 -4.51 -0.80 -1.78
C GLU A 41 -4.39 -2.25 -1.31
N LEU A 42 -4.96 -2.57 -0.14
CA LEU A 42 -4.92 -3.93 0.42
C LEU A 42 -5.88 -4.90 -0.28
N LEU A 43 -6.88 -4.40 -1.02
CA LEU A 43 -7.80 -5.22 -1.82
C LEU A 43 -7.42 -5.15 -3.30
N ARG A 44 -7.54 -6.28 -4.02
CA ARG A 44 -7.38 -6.30 -5.50
C ARG A 44 -8.47 -5.50 -6.23
N PHE A 45 -9.42 -4.94 -5.51
CA PHE A 45 -10.55 -4.20 -6.03
C PHE A 45 -10.32 -2.72 -5.74
N ASP A 46 -10.62 -1.88 -6.73
CA ASP A 46 -10.65 -0.43 -6.53
C ASP A 46 -11.59 -0.11 -5.36
N HIS A 47 -11.18 0.86 -4.52
CA HIS A 47 -11.93 1.36 -3.38
C HIS A 47 -13.35 1.79 -3.78
N MET A 48 -13.54 2.24 -5.02
CA MET A 48 -14.85 2.60 -5.56
C MET A 48 -15.80 1.40 -5.69
N TYR A 49 -15.31 0.21 -6.07
CA TYR A 49 -16.15 -0.99 -6.16
C TYR A 49 -16.65 -1.45 -4.80
N LEU A 50 -15.84 -1.33 -3.74
CA LEU A 50 -16.22 -1.74 -2.40
C LEU A 50 -17.45 -0.95 -1.90
N ASN A 51 -17.49 0.36 -2.18
CA ASN A 51 -18.63 1.21 -1.85
C ASN A 51 -19.89 0.81 -2.64
N TYR A 52 -19.75 0.47 -3.93
CA TYR A 52 -20.89 -0.03 -4.72
C TYR A 52 -21.42 -1.38 -4.20
N PHE A 53 -20.53 -2.30 -3.82
CA PHE A 53 -20.93 -3.56 -3.17
C PHE A 53 -21.64 -3.30 -1.84
N GLY A 54 -21.13 -2.37 -1.03
CA GLY A 54 -21.78 -1.94 0.21
C GLY A 54 -23.18 -1.39 -0.04
N LEU A 55 -23.36 -0.48 -1.00
CA LEU A 55 -24.67 0.06 -1.38
C LEU A 55 -25.63 -1.03 -1.83
N ALA A 56 -25.20 -1.94 -2.70
CA ALA A 56 -26.02 -3.05 -3.17
C ALA A 56 -26.41 -4.01 -2.03
N GLY A 57 -25.48 -4.29 -1.12
CA GLY A 57 -25.72 -5.12 0.06
C GLY A 57 -26.74 -4.49 1.02
N VAL A 58 -26.58 -3.21 1.34
CA VAL A 58 -27.52 -2.51 2.24
C VAL A 58 -28.89 -2.31 1.58
N LEU A 59 -28.95 -2.04 0.28
CA LEU A 59 -30.22 -2.02 -0.46
C LEU A 59 -30.94 -3.38 -0.37
N SER A 60 -30.21 -4.47 -0.51
CA SER A 60 -30.74 -5.83 -0.34
C SER A 60 -31.24 -6.06 1.08
N LEU A 61 -30.56 -5.52 2.11
CA LEU A 61 -31.01 -5.55 3.51
C LEU A 61 -32.31 -4.76 3.71
N ILE A 62 -32.47 -3.60 3.08
CA ILE A 62 -33.71 -2.81 3.17
C ILE A 62 -34.89 -3.58 2.55
N ILE A 63 -34.70 -4.15 1.35
CA ILE A 63 -35.75 -4.90 0.65
C ILE A 63 -36.15 -6.15 1.44
N THR A 64 -35.18 -6.94 1.89
CA THR A 64 -35.44 -8.15 2.68
C THR A 64 -35.97 -7.82 4.08
N GLY A 65 -35.50 -6.74 4.71
CA GLY A 65 -35.98 -6.24 6.00
C GLY A 65 -37.43 -5.77 5.95
N TYR A 66 -37.84 -5.06 4.89
CA TYR A 66 -39.24 -4.68 4.68
C TYR A 66 -40.13 -5.91 4.47
N ARG A 67 -39.70 -6.85 3.60
CA ARG A 67 -40.47 -8.09 3.34
C ARG A 67 -40.47 -9.06 4.53
N SER A 68 -39.44 -9.01 5.38
CA SER A 68 -39.33 -9.81 6.60
C SER A 68 -40.47 -9.54 7.59
N LEU A 69 -41.06 -8.35 7.57
CA LEU A 69 -42.17 -8.00 8.45
C LEU A 69 -43.45 -8.81 8.15
N LYS A 70 -43.57 -9.35 6.94
CA LYS A 70 -44.76 -10.08 6.48
C LYS A 70 -44.52 -11.59 6.31
N SER A 71 -43.28 -12.03 6.15
CA SER A 71 -42.96 -13.41 5.78
C SER A 71 -41.72 -13.94 6.50
N SER A 72 -41.86 -15.11 7.13
CA SER A 72 -40.78 -15.79 7.86
C SER A 72 -39.60 -16.20 6.95
N PHE A 73 -39.84 -16.55 5.69
CA PHE A 73 -38.76 -16.81 4.73
C PHE A 73 -37.84 -15.60 4.52
N PHE A 74 -38.41 -14.39 4.41
CA PHE A 74 -37.65 -13.17 4.21
C PHE A 74 -36.95 -12.72 5.50
N GLU A 75 -37.47 -13.10 6.66
CA GLU A 75 -36.79 -12.93 7.94
C GLU A 75 -35.51 -13.76 8.02
N ALA A 76 -35.56 -15.04 7.64
CA ALA A 76 -34.36 -15.87 7.56
C ALA A 76 -33.34 -15.30 6.57
N LEU A 77 -33.79 -14.88 5.39
CA LEU A 77 -32.92 -14.28 4.38
C LEU A 77 -32.26 -12.97 4.86
N PHE A 78 -33.02 -12.11 5.55
CA PHE A 78 -32.51 -10.89 6.15
C PHE A 78 -31.37 -11.18 7.14
N PHE A 79 -31.55 -12.15 8.05
CA PHE A 79 -30.50 -12.50 9.02
C PHE A 79 -29.28 -13.13 8.37
N VAL A 80 -29.46 -13.97 7.35
CA VAL A 80 -28.34 -14.53 6.58
C VAL A 80 -27.52 -13.41 5.93
N LEU A 81 -28.17 -12.44 5.28
CA LEU A 81 -27.48 -11.30 4.67
C LEU A 81 -26.79 -10.41 5.71
N LEU A 82 -27.47 -10.12 6.82
CA LEU A 82 -26.94 -9.27 7.89
C LEU A 82 -25.69 -9.89 8.52
N TYR A 83 -25.75 -11.17 8.89
CA TYR A 83 -24.63 -11.87 9.52
C TYR A 83 -23.48 -12.11 8.55
N SER A 84 -23.77 -12.37 7.27
CA SER A 84 -22.73 -12.45 6.23
C SER A 84 -22.02 -11.12 6.05
N SER A 85 -22.75 -10.01 6.07
CA SER A 85 -22.18 -8.66 5.97
C SER A 85 -21.31 -8.33 7.19
N ILE A 86 -21.76 -8.66 8.39
CA ILE A 86 -20.97 -8.50 9.62
C ILE A 86 -19.69 -9.33 9.57
N ALA A 87 -19.76 -10.59 9.13
CA ALA A 87 -18.59 -11.46 9.01
C ALA A 87 -17.58 -10.94 7.97
N PHE A 88 -18.07 -10.42 6.85
CA PHE A 88 -17.24 -9.81 5.81
C PHE A 88 -16.52 -8.56 6.33
N GLU A 89 -17.26 -7.62 6.93
CA GLU A 89 -16.67 -6.41 7.53
C GLU A 89 -15.71 -6.74 8.68
N THR A 90 -16.03 -7.74 9.51
CA THR A 90 -15.12 -8.22 10.56
C THR A 90 -13.81 -8.70 9.95
N THR A 91 -13.88 -9.51 8.89
CA THR A 91 -12.69 -10.04 8.22
C THR A 91 -11.81 -8.90 7.70
N ILE A 92 -12.41 -7.91 7.03
CA ILE A 92 -11.71 -6.75 6.48
C ILE A 92 -11.09 -5.90 7.60
N ILE A 93 -11.85 -5.60 8.66
CA ILE A 93 -11.37 -4.80 9.80
C ILE A 93 -10.27 -5.53 10.56
N SER A 94 -10.44 -6.82 10.86
CA SER A 94 -9.42 -7.65 11.50
C SER A 94 -8.12 -7.63 10.68
N TYR A 95 -8.22 -7.76 9.35
CA TYR A 95 -7.07 -7.66 8.48
C TYR A 95 -6.39 -6.28 8.56
N GLN A 96 -7.17 -5.19 8.52
CA GLN A 96 -6.63 -3.83 8.68
C GLN A 96 -5.92 -3.62 10.01
N PHE A 97 -6.48 -4.08 11.13
CA PHE A 97 -5.85 -3.96 12.45
C PHE A 97 -4.55 -4.76 12.57
N ILE A 98 -4.41 -5.87 11.85
CA ILE A 98 -3.21 -6.70 11.88
C ILE A 98 -2.15 -6.18 10.91
N ALA A 99 -2.56 -5.75 9.71
CA ALA A 99 -1.66 -5.42 8.61
C ALA A 99 -1.22 -3.95 8.59
N ASN A 100 -2.05 -3.02 9.10
CA ASN A 100 -1.84 -1.58 8.97
C ASN A 100 -1.76 -0.87 10.33
N PRO A 101 -1.03 0.26 10.41
CA PRO A 101 -0.93 1.07 11.62
C PRO A 101 -2.20 1.89 11.92
N GLU A 102 -3.03 2.18 10.92
CA GLU A 102 -4.20 3.06 11.04
C GLU A 102 -5.49 2.39 10.53
N PRO A 103 -6.57 2.32 11.32
CA PRO A 103 -7.84 1.75 10.91
C PRO A 103 -8.67 2.70 10.05
N CYS A 104 -9.38 2.17 9.05
CA CYS A 104 -10.34 2.94 8.26
C CYS A 104 -11.59 3.31 9.09
N LEU A 105 -11.75 4.60 9.42
CA LEU A 105 -12.92 5.10 10.17
C LEU A 105 -14.25 4.82 9.47
N PHE A 106 -14.27 4.84 8.13
CA PHE A 106 -15.46 4.55 7.34
C PHE A 106 -15.86 3.06 7.43
N CYS A 107 -14.93 2.12 7.30
CA CYS A 107 -15.24 0.70 7.50
C CYS A 107 -15.73 0.43 8.92
N LEU A 108 -15.10 1.06 9.91
CA LEU A 108 -15.46 0.90 11.31
C LEU A 108 -16.87 1.42 11.61
N SER A 109 -17.27 2.54 11.00
CA SER A 109 -18.62 3.08 11.15
C SER A 109 -19.69 2.19 10.49
N VAL A 110 -19.41 1.63 9.30
CA VAL A 110 -20.29 0.66 8.62
C VAL A 110 -20.45 -0.59 9.48
N PHE A 111 -19.34 -1.18 9.96
CA PHE A 111 -19.37 -2.34 10.84
C PHE A 111 -20.16 -2.09 12.14
N SER A 112 -19.92 -0.95 12.79
CA SER A 112 -20.64 -0.56 14.01
C SER A 112 -22.14 -0.43 13.74
N SER A 113 -22.53 0.18 12.61
CA SER A 113 -23.93 0.30 12.22
C SER A 113 -24.60 -1.06 12.00
N LEU A 114 -23.90 -2.01 11.37
CA LEU A 114 -24.40 -3.39 11.19
C LEU A 114 -24.58 -4.13 12.53
N LEU A 115 -23.64 -3.96 13.49
CA LEU A 115 -23.78 -4.51 14.83
C LEU A 115 -24.99 -3.92 15.57
N VAL A 116 -25.22 -2.62 15.46
CA VAL A 116 -26.38 -1.93 16.03
C VAL A 116 -27.68 -2.48 15.41
N ILE A 117 -27.73 -2.67 14.09
CA ILE A 117 -28.85 -3.31 13.40
C ILE A 117 -29.09 -4.73 13.96
N ALA A 118 -28.04 -5.53 14.12
CA ALA A 118 -28.15 -6.89 14.66
C ALA A 118 -28.65 -6.91 16.11
N LEU A 119 -28.12 -6.01 16.95
CA LEU A 119 -28.52 -5.86 18.35
C LEU A 119 -30.02 -5.58 18.45
N PHE A 120 -30.50 -4.53 17.80
CA PHE A 120 -31.91 -4.14 17.86
C PHE A 120 -32.86 -5.07 17.10
N SER A 121 -32.37 -5.84 16.12
CA SER A 121 -33.20 -6.80 15.39
C SER A 121 -33.49 -8.07 16.19
N HIS A 122 -32.47 -8.62 16.88
CA HIS A 122 -32.62 -9.87 17.64
C HIS A 122 -31.63 -10.01 18.81
N MET A 123 -31.88 -9.27 19.89
CA MET A 123 -31.04 -9.22 21.12
C MET A 123 -30.59 -10.60 21.63
N LYS A 124 -31.46 -11.62 21.59
CA LYS A 124 -31.14 -12.97 22.12
C LYS A 124 -30.01 -13.67 21.36
N GLN A 125 -29.87 -13.40 20.05
CA GLN A 125 -28.84 -14.02 19.21
C GLN A 125 -27.60 -13.13 19.06
N PHE A 126 -27.62 -11.91 19.60
CA PHE A 126 -26.49 -10.98 19.52
C PHE A 126 -25.21 -11.55 20.15
N ALA A 127 -25.32 -12.32 21.23
CA ALA A 127 -24.17 -13.00 21.84
C ALA A 127 -23.47 -13.98 20.88
N VAL A 128 -24.23 -14.66 20.02
CA VAL A 128 -23.68 -15.57 19.00
C VAL A 128 -22.93 -14.79 17.92
N VAL A 129 -23.46 -13.63 17.52
CA VAL A 129 -22.78 -12.72 16.58
C VAL A 129 -21.46 -12.25 17.17
N LEU A 130 -21.45 -11.80 18.42
CA LEU A 130 -20.23 -11.33 19.09
C LEU A 130 -19.17 -12.45 19.21
N ALA A 131 -19.59 -13.66 19.56
CA ALA A 131 -18.69 -14.82 19.57
C ALA A 131 -18.09 -15.08 18.18
N THR A 132 -18.91 -14.99 17.12
CA THR A 132 -18.45 -15.17 15.73
C THR A 132 -17.41 -14.12 15.34
N VAL A 133 -17.64 -12.85 15.69
CA VAL A 133 -16.69 -11.75 15.46
C VAL A 133 -15.35 -12.03 16.15
N LEU A 134 -15.38 -12.46 17.41
CA LEU A 134 -14.18 -12.81 18.17
C LEU A 134 -13.43 -14.00 17.55
N PHE A 135 -14.13 -15.05 17.10
CA PHE A 135 -13.51 -16.19 16.44
C PHE A 135 -12.82 -15.80 15.13
N ILE A 136 -13.44 -14.95 14.31
CA ILE A 136 -12.83 -14.44 13.07
C ILE A 136 -11.56 -13.64 13.41
N PHE A 137 -11.63 -12.76 14.42
CA PHE A 137 -10.49 -11.96 14.84
C PHE A 137 -9.32 -12.82 15.33
N ILE A 138 -9.59 -13.80 16.21
CA ILE A 138 -8.57 -14.73 16.72
C ILE A 138 -8.00 -15.57 15.59
N GLY A 139 -8.86 -16.09 14.70
CA GLY A 139 -8.44 -16.91 13.55
C GLY A 139 -7.49 -16.14 12.63
N LEU A 140 -7.81 -14.87 12.31
CA LEU A 140 -6.95 -14.01 11.50
C LEU A 140 -5.65 -13.62 12.22
N ASN A 141 -5.68 -13.47 13.55
CA ASN A 141 -4.48 -13.17 14.33
C ASN A 141 -3.47 -14.33 14.33
N ILE A 142 -3.96 -15.58 14.34
CA ILE A 142 -3.12 -16.78 14.25
C ILE A 142 -2.55 -16.98 12.84
N LEU A 143 -3.29 -16.56 11.81
CA LEU A 143 -2.80 -16.58 10.44
C LEU A 143 -1.66 -15.55 10.29
N THR A 144 -0.52 -16.00 9.78
CA THR A 144 0.65 -15.15 9.52
C THR A 144 0.37 -14.23 8.33
N ILE A 145 -0.40 -13.18 8.59
CA ILE A 145 -0.69 -12.13 7.63
C ILE A 145 0.57 -11.26 7.46
N PRO A 146 1.07 -11.05 6.22
CA PRO A 146 2.16 -10.12 5.99
C PRO A 146 1.73 -8.70 6.39
N GLN A 147 2.42 -8.10 7.35
CA GLN A 147 2.20 -6.71 7.74
C GLN A 147 2.70 -5.80 6.63
N ASN A 148 1.92 -4.87 6.12
CA ASN A 148 2.34 -3.96 5.04
C ASN A 148 3.17 -2.79 5.59
N ARG A 149 4.35 -3.08 6.16
CA ARG A 149 5.31 -2.04 6.55
C ARG A 149 6.18 -1.69 5.34
N SER A 150 6.15 -0.43 4.93
CA SER A 150 7.16 0.11 4.02
C SER A 150 8.52 0.05 4.70
N PHE A 151 9.47 -0.67 4.12
CA PHE A 151 10.81 -0.80 4.70
C PHE A 151 11.74 0.36 4.37
N VAL A 152 11.35 1.21 3.42
CA VAL A 152 12.21 2.27 2.89
C VAL A 152 11.52 3.60 3.18
N THR A 153 11.48 3.98 4.45
CA THR A 153 10.75 5.17 4.92
C THR A 153 11.64 6.42 4.95
N ALA A 154 12.88 6.28 5.40
CA ALA A 154 13.83 7.38 5.54
C ALA A 154 14.91 7.36 4.44
N PRO A 155 15.58 8.49 4.17
CA PRO A 155 16.79 8.50 3.36
C PRO A 155 17.90 7.73 4.10
N ASP A 156 18.15 6.50 3.68
CA ASP A 156 19.16 5.60 4.26
C ASP A 156 19.54 4.50 3.25
N LEU A 157 20.56 3.74 3.64
CA LEU A 157 21.08 2.56 2.95
C LEU A 157 20.40 1.30 3.47
N TYR A 158 19.57 0.65 2.66
CA TYR A 158 18.88 -0.57 3.04
C TYR A 158 19.45 -1.78 2.30
N LEU A 159 19.90 -2.80 3.04
CA LEU A 159 20.50 -4.01 2.48
C LEU A 159 19.58 -5.22 2.69
N ILE A 160 19.00 -5.73 1.60
CA ILE A 160 18.23 -6.98 1.62
C ILE A 160 19.19 -8.17 1.56
N GLN A 161 19.17 -8.99 2.61
CA GLN A 161 20.18 -10.02 2.84
C GLN A 161 19.62 -11.30 3.47
N SER A 162 20.40 -12.38 3.40
CA SER A 162 20.16 -13.62 4.14
C SER A 162 21.44 -14.03 4.86
N GLU A 163 21.32 -14.56 6.08
CA GLU A 163 22.47 -15.04 6.86
C GLU A 163 23.18 -16.24 6.22
N THR A 164 22.45 -17.02 5.41
CA THR A 164 22.97 -18.22 4.75
C THR A 164 23.69 -17.94 3.42
N CYS A 165 23.65 -16.69 2.93
CA CYS A 165 24.19 -16.36 1.61
C CYS A 165 25.67 -15.91 1.68
N SER A 166 26.52 -16.53 0.86
CA SER A 166 27.95 -16.20 0.75
C SER A 166 28.20 -14.79 0.19
N HIS A 167 27.44 -14.37 -0.81
CA HIS A 167 27.55 -13.02 -1.39
C HIS A 167 27.12 -11.92 -0.40
N CYS A 168 26.09 -12.19 0.41
CA CYS A 168 25.69 -11.26 1.48
C CYS A 168 26.80 -11.07 2.51
N LYS A 169 27.52 -12.14 2.88
CA LYS A 169 28.66 -12.04 3.81
C LYS A 169 29.78 -11.14 3.27
N LYS A 170 30.09 -11.22 1.97
CA LYS A 170 31.11 -10.35 1.35
C LYS A 170 30.76 -8.86 1.48
N VAL A 171 29.52 -8.50 1.17
CA VAL A 171 29.06 -7.10 1.28
C VAL A 171 29.09 -6.62 2.73
N LYS A 172 28.67 -7.46 3.69
CA LYS A 172 28.75 -7.14 5.14
C LYS A 172 30.17 -6.89 5.60
N THR A 173 31.12 -7.73 5.19
CA THR A 173 32.54 -7.56 5.53
C THR A 173 33.06 -6.25 4.96
N TYR A 174 32.77 -5.95 3.70
CA TYR A 174 33.17 -4.69 3.07
C TYR A 174 32.59 -3.46 3.78
N PHE A 175 31.29 -3.47 4.12
CA PHE A 175 30.66 -2.38 4.88
C PHE A 175 31.24 -2.22 6.28
N SER A 176 31.61 -3.32 6.95
CA SER A 176 32.27 -3.27 8.25
C SER A 176 33.68 -2.69 8.17
N GLU A 177 34.45 -3.03 7.14
CA GLU A 177 35.81 -2.51 6.94
C GLU A 177 35.79 -1.00 6.62
N HIS A 178 34.82 -0.56 5.82
CA HIS A 178 34.67 0.82 5.38
C HIS A 178 33.75 1.67 6.26
N HIS A 179 33.31 1.14 7.40
CA HIS A 179 32.44 1.82 8.38
C HIS A 179 31.15 2.42 7.77
N ILE A 180 30.58 1.74 6.78
CA ILE A 180 29.34 2.15 6.11
C ILE A 180 28.15 1.72 6.97
N ALA A 181 27.40 2.68 7.49
CA ALA A 181 26.14 2.41 8.20
C ALA A 181 25.06 1.97 7.21
N TYR A 182 24.29 0.94 7.57
CA TYR A 182 23.18 0.44 6.78
C TYR A 182 22.12 -0.24 7.65
N THR A 183 20.89 -0.23 7.15
CA THR A 183 19.76 -0.93 7.75
C THR A 183 19.59 -2.32 7.12
N PRO A 184 19.79 -3.42 7.86
CA PRO A 184 19.63 -4.77 7.33
C PRO A 184 18.15 -5.17 7.23
N ILE A 185 17.74 -5.72 6.09
CA ILE A 185 16.41 -6.29 5.87
C ILE A 185 16.56 -7.77 5.54
N SER A 186 15.81 -8.64 6.22
CA SER A 186 15.90 -10.07 5.94
C SER A 186 15.15 -10.43 4.66
N ALA A 187 15.78 -11.18 3.76
CA ALA A 187 15.14 -11.75 2.57
C ALA A 187 14.04 -12.77 2.91
N LYS A 188 13.92 -13.20 4.18
CA LYS A 188 12.80 -14.02 4.66
C LYS A 188 11.53 -13.19 4.90
N GLU A 189 11.64 -11.87 5.06
CA GLU A 189 10.50 -10.99 5.26
C GLU A 189 9.64 -10.93 4.00
N ILE A 190 8.32 -11.10 4.18
CA ILE A 190 7.38 -11.27 3.06
C ILE A 190 7.36 -10.02 2.17
N ASN A 191 7.38 -8.84 2.77
CA ASN A 191 7.43 -7.57 2.06
C ASN A 191 8.74 -7.40 1.27
N ALA A 192 9.87 -7.93 1.75
CA ALA A 192 11.15 -7.82 1.06
C ALA A 192 11.12 -8.73 -0.17
N ARG A 193 10.54 -9.92 -0.03
CA ARG A 193 10.26 -10.82 -1.16
C ARG A 193 9.25 -10.22 -2.14
N GLY A 194 8.22 -9.54 -1.63
CA GLY A 194 7.23 -8.82 -2.43
C GLY A 194 7.86 -7.72 -3.27
N PHE A 195 8.68 -6.87 -2.64
CA PHE A 195 9.46 -5.84 -3.33
C PHE A 195 10.38 -6.44 -4.39
N LEU A 196 11.20 -7.45 -4.03
CA LEU A 196 12.11 -8.11 -4.96
C LEU A 196 11.36 -8.69 -6.17
N LYS A 197 10.18 -9.28 -5.97
CA LYS A 197 9.33 -9.77 -7.05
C LYS A 197 8.78 -8.63 -7.92
N PHE A 198 8.39 -7.50 -7.32
CA PHE A 198 7.89 -6.33 -8.04
C PHE A 198 8.95 -5.72 -8.96
N VAL A 199 10.20 -5.61 -8.49
CA VAL A 199 11.32 -5.08 -9.28
C VAL A 199 12.04 -6.14 -10.15
N ASP A 200 11.44 -7.32 -10.29
CA ASP A 200 11.94 -8.48 -11.02
C ASP A 200 13.41 -8.82 -10.67
N ILE A 201 13.67 -8.97 -9.37
CA ILE A 201 14.97 -9.39 -8.82
C ILE A 201 14.80 -10.71 -8.11
N SER A 202 15.42 -11.75 -8.64
CA SER A 202 15.45 -13.09 -8.06
C SER A 202 16.68 -13.38 -7.19
N THR A 203 17.67 -12.48 -7.19
CA THR A 203 18.99 -12.69 -6.57
C THR A 203 19.28 -11.70 -5.46
N ILE A 204 19.81 -12.19 -4.34
CA ILE A 204 20.34 -11.40 -3.21
C ILE A 204 21.88 -11.47 -3.20
N PRO A 205 22.62 -10.47 -2.68
CA PRO A 205 22.15 -9.25 -1.99
C PRO A 205 21.63 -8.16 -2.92
N VAL A 206 20.76 -7.30 -2.39
CA VAL A 206 20.26 -6.09 -3.07
C VAL A 206 20.39 -4.90 -2.13
N LEU A 207 21.04 -3.84 -2.59
CA LEU A 207 21.14 -2.59 -1.86
C LEU A 207 20.18 -1.57 -2.45
N ILE A 208 19.43 -0.90 -1.58
CA ILE A 208 18.55 0.20 -1.91
C ILE A 208 19.14 1.45 -1.27
N ILE A 209 19.47 2.43 -2.09
CA ILE A 209 19.92 3.75 -1.66
C ILE A 209 18.74 4.70 -1.83
N LYS A 210 18.16 5.16 -0.72
CA LYS A 210 17.11 6.18 -0.75
C LYS A 210 17.72 7.53 -0.40
N GLU A 211 17.68 8.44 -1.36
CA GLU A 211 17.94 9.87 -1.17
C GLU A 211 16.59 10.61 -1.14
N SER A 212 16.58 11.89 -0.78
CA SER A 212 15.33 12.67 -0.60
C SER A 212 14.43 12.71 -1.84
N SER A 213 15.00 12.59 -3.05
CA SER A 213 14.26 12.65 -4.32
C SER A 213 14.55 11.49 -5.27
N LYS A 214 15.47 10.58 -4.92
CA LYS A 214 15.95 9.52 -5.82
C LYS A 214 16.11 8.20 -5.08
N MET A 215 15.67 7.12 -5.73
CA MET A 215 15.87 5.75 -5.24
C MET A 215 16.75 5.00 -6.24
N THR A 216 17.87 4.47 -5.78
CA THR A 216 18.79 3.67 -6.60
C THR A 216 18.84 2.24 -6.09
N ILE A 217 18.71 1.26 -6.97
CA ILE A 217 18.71 -0.16 -6.62
C ILE A 217 19.94 -0.83 -7.25
N LEU A 218 20.82 -1.37 -6.42
CA LEU A 218 22.02 -2.09 -6.85
C LEU A 218 21.85 -3.58 -6.59
N LYS A 219 22.06 -4.40 -7.63
CA LYS A 219 21.87 -5.85 -7.62
C LYS A 219 23.23 -6.56 -7.56
N GLY A 220 23.40 -7.46 -6.58
CA GLY A 220 24.60 -8.30 -6.44
C GLY A 220 25.77 -7.60 -5.73
N ASP A 221 26.68 -8.40 -5.19
CA ASP A 221 27.82 -7.95 -4.41
C ASP A 221 28.80 -7.09 -5.22
N GLN A 222 29.10 -7.48 -6.46
CA GLN A 222 30.06 -6.76 -7.31
C GLN A 222 29.64 -5.32 -7.60
N LYS A 223 28.36 -5.10 -7.96
CA LYS A 223 27.85 -3.75 -8.28
C LYS A 223 27.75 -2.86 -7.05
N ILE A 224 27.43 -3.46 -5.90
CA ILE A 224 27.38 -2.74 -4.62
C ILE A 224 28.78 -2.26 -4.25
N ILE A 225 29.77 -3.14 -4.26
CA ILE A 225 31.16 -2.79 -3.89
C ILE A 225 31.74 -1.77 -4.87
N ALA A 226 31.55 -1.97 -6.18
CA ALA A 226 32.04 -1.04 -7.20
C ALA A 226 31.48 0.39 -7.07
N HIS A 227 30.23 0.54 -6.59
CA HIS A 227 29.63 1.86 -6.37
C HIS A 227 30.34 2.66 -5.27
N PHE A 228 30.72 2.01 -4.18
CA PHE A 228 31.43 2.66 -3.08
C PHE A 228 32.93 2.84 -3.37
N ASP A 229 33.55 1.91 -4.10
CA ASP A 229 34.93 2.05 -4.56
C ASP A 229 35.09 3.24 -5.53
N ALA A 230 34.10 3.49 -6.40
CA ALA A 230 34.11 4.64 -7.29
C ALA A 230 33.96 5.97 -6.52
N LYS A 231 33.04 6.04 -5.55
CA LYS A 231 32.87 7.23 -4.70
C LYS A 231 34.10 7.55 -3.86
N ASN A 232 34.73 6.54 -3.24
CA ASN A 232 35.96 6.74 -2.47
C ASN A 232 37.15 7.20 -3.33
N LYS A 233 37.16 6.87 -4.63
CA LYS A 233 38.20 7.34 -5.55
C LYS A 233 37.99 8.78 -6.02
N GLU A 234 36.75 9.26 -6.07
CA GLU A 234 36.45 10.67 -6.39
C GLU A 234 36.78 11.63 -5.24
N GLU A 235 36.73 11.19 -3.98
CA GLU A 235 37.15 12.01 -2.83
C GLU A 235 38.68 12.09 -2.63
N VAL A 236 39.48 11.31 -3.36
CA VAL A 236 40.96 11.26 -3.25
C VAL A 236 41.63 11.58 -4.58
N SER A 237 41.26 12.70 -5.20
CA SER A 237 42.09 13.35 -6.23
C SER A 237 42.45 14.78 -5.82
N PRO A 238 43.75 15.14 -5.76
CA PRO A 238 44.16 16.51 -5.52
C PRO A 238 43.73 17.38 -6.71
N MET A 239 42.84 18.34 -6.46
CA MET A 239 42.50 19.38 -7.43
C MET A 239 43.78 20.12 -7.86
N PRO A 240 44.06 20.27 -9.17
CA PRO A 240 44.93 21.34 -9.63
C PRO A 240 44.17 22.65 -9.45
N VAL A 241 44.81 23.61 -8.77
CA VAL A 241 44.37 25.00 -8.73
C VAL A 241 44.39 25.54 -10.17
N GLN A 242 43.21 25.75 -10.74
CA GLN A 242 43.03 26.63 -11.89
C GLN A 242 42.17 27.81 -11.47
N ASN A 243 42.84 28.96 -11.33
CA ASN A 243 42.22 30.27 -11.37
C ASN A 243 41.45 30.41 -12.69
N SER A 244 40.15 30.62 -12.61
CA SER A 244 39.35 31.17 -13.70
C SER A 244 38.24 32.01 -13.11
N THR A 245 38.56 33.30 -12.95
CA THR A 245 37.59 34.39 -12.87
C THR A 245 36.80 34.38 -14.18
N LEU A 246 35.46 34.24 -14.15
CA LEU A 246 34.58 34.62 -15.26
C LEU A 246 33.14 34.77 -14.74
N GLY A 247 32.49 35.85 -15.20
CA GLY A 247 31.40 36.56 -14.53
C GLY A 247 30.07 35.82 -14.42
N LEU A 248 29.40 36.07 -13.29
CA LEU A 248 27.95 35.91 -13.15
C LEU A 248 27.25 36.77 -14.22
N SER A 249 26.49 36.13 -15.12
CA SER A 249 25.48 36.82 -15.92
C SER A 249 24.12 36.72 -15.22
N SER A 250 23.49 37.87 -15.09
CA SER A 250 22.33 38.20 -14.25
C SER A 250 20.97 37.69 -14.77
N ASP A 251 20.94 36.75 -15.71
CA ASP A 251 19.71 36.40 -16.45
C ASP A 251 19.00 35.14 -15.93
N PHE A 252 19.42 34.57 -14.81
CA PHE A 252 18.84 33.32 -14.27
C PHE A 252 17.74 33.51 -13.21
N LEU A 253 17.33 34.76 -12.91
CA LEU A 253 16.35 35.06 -11.85
C LEU A 253 15.10 35.81 -12.34
N ALA A 254 14.53 35.39 -13.47
CA ALA A 254 13.23 35.90 -13.90
C ALA A 254 12.37 34.83 -14.60
N ALA A 255 11.72 33.97 -13.82
CA ALA A 255 10.43 33.37 -14.18
C ALA A 255 9.80 32.71 -12.94
N GLY A 256 9.00 33.50 -12.21
CA GLY A 256 8.03 32.96 -11.27
C GLY A 256 6.74 32.58 -11.99
N GLY A 257 6.04 31.58 -11.44
CA GLY A 257 4.62 31.35 -11.70
C GLY A 257 4.26 29.92 -12.12
N GLU A 258 4.00 29.07 -11.11
CA GLU A 258 2.95 28.03 -11.10
C GLU A 258 2.83 27.14 -12.35
N ALA A 259 3.41 25.93 -12.31
CA ALA A 259 2.97 24.83 -13.17
C ALA A 259 3.14 23.48 -12.46
N GLY A 260 2.07 22.69 -12.50
CA GLY A 260 2.01 21.34 -11.97
C GLY A 260 3.12 20.43 -12.51
N CYS A 261 3.56 19.51 -11.64
CA CYS A 261 4.56 18.51 -11.97
C CYS A 261 4.00 17.49 -12.98
N ALA A 262 4.19 17.77 -14.27
CA ALA A 262 4.15 16.76 -15.32
C ALA A 262 5.52 16.10 -15.41
N LEU A 263 5.59 14.81 -15.11
CA LEU A 263 6.79 13.99 -15.31
C LEU A 263 7.04 13.85 -16.82
N THR A 264 8.11 14.45 -17.32
CA THR A 264 8.58 14.22 -18.70
C THR A 264 9.60 13.09 -18.66
N ILE A 265 9.19 11.90 -19.12
CA ILE A 265 10.11 10.77 -19.35
C ILE A 265 10.91 11.11 -20.59
N THR A 266 12.21 11.36 -20.42
CA THR A 266 13.13 11.47 -21.56
C THR A 266 13.60 10.06 -21.89
N GLU A 267 13.04 9.48 -22.96
CA GLU A 267 13.57 8.23 -23.52
C GLU A 267 14.94 8.51 -24.13
N THR A 268 15.97 7.83 -23.64
CA THR A 268 17.28 7.75 -24.29
C THR A 268 17.16 6.96 -25.61
N PRO A 269 17.73 7.44 -26.73
CA PRO A 269 17.65 6.74 -28.00
C PRO A 269 18.40 5.40 -27.96
N SER A 270 17.81 4.39 -28.60
CA SER A 270 18.35 3.03 -28.71
C SER A 270 19.66 3.03 -29.49
N CYS A 271 20.70 2.40 -28.95
CA CYS A 271 21.87 2.01 -29.72
C CYS A 271 21.49 0.87 -30.67
N ALA A 272 21.35 1.16 -31.96
CA ALA A 272 21.31 0.17 -33.02
C ALA A 272 22.22 0.61 -34.17
N ASP A 273 23.29 -0.18 -34.36
CA ASP A 273 23.93 -0.58 -35.60
C ASP A 273 24.49 0.49 -36.57
N ASP A 274 25.77 0.84 -36.37
CA ASP A 274 26.65 1.30 -37.45
C ASP A 274 27.83 0.33 -37.57
N ASN A 275 27.70 -0.67 -38.44
CA ASN A 275 28.81 -1.47 -38.93
C ASN A 275 28.70 -1.60 -40.46
N ALA A 276 28.93 -0.49 -41.16
CA ALA A 276 29.06 -0.47 -42.62
C ALA A 276 30.51 -0.77 -43.02
N THR A 277 30.71 -1.94 -43.61
CA THR A 277 31.94 -2.32 -44.33
C THR A 277 31.96 -1.61 -45.69
N PRO A 278 33.06 -0.96 -46.13
CA PRO A 278 33.14 -0.41 -47.48
C PRO A 278 33.56 -1.49 -48.47
N ILE A 279 32.75 -1.66 -49.52
CA ILE A 279 33.05 -2.42 -50.73
C ILE A 279 33.98 -1.57 -51.60
N LEU A 280 35.09 -2.16 -52.05
CA LEU A 280 36.03 -1.57 -53.01
C LEU A 280 35.87 -2.32 -54.34
N GLN A 281 35.43 -1.62 -55.40
CA GLN A 281 35.49 -2.10 -56.78
C GLN A 281 36.05 -1.01 -57.69
N HIS A 282 37.08 -1.44 -58.44
CA HIS A 282 37.79 -0.85 -59.58
C HIS A 282 38.75 0.32 -59.34
#